data_AF-A0A8H3J5L5-F1
#
_entry.id   AF-A0A8H3J5L5-F1
#
_cell.length_a   1.000
_cell.length_b   1.000
_cell.length_c   1.000
_cell.angle_alpha   90.00
_cell.angle_beta   90.00
_cell.angle_gamma   90.00
#
_symmetry.space_group_name_H-M   'P 1'
#
loop_
_entity.id
_entity.type
_entity.pdbx_description
1 polymer ?
#
loop_
_entity_poly.entity_id
_entity_poly.type
_entity_poly.pdbx_seq_one_letter_code
_entity_poly.pdbx_strand_id
1 'polypeptide(L)'
;MAMVSNKFLAALAVEVGFHRHLRCAGTVVEDLNRKFVVEIEDLKQKANGRRDYWTAVENPPKCLADIVESYIGAIFVDSEFDFHQVERFFDAHVRCFFENMHIYDTFANNHPVTHLHNHLTLTYGCNNYSVMADEIPSVDGLPPRNVAAVIIHDRVIAHGTASSSKNAKVKACLAANDLLRDLRVELYRQDYGCDCEEVRTDQQAKGAGVSPVTTASQSDLLEVGTAI
;
A
#
# COMPACT_ATOMS: atom_id res chain seq x y z
N MET A 1 3.07 -4.99 4.54
CA MET A 1 4.34 -5.60 4.08
C MET A 1 4.80 -4.84 2.84
N ALA A 2 6.08 -4.45 2.77
CA ALA A 2 6.63 -3.68 1.66
C ALA A 2 7.40 -4.56 0.65
N MET A 3 8.03 -5.64 1.14
CA MET A 3 8.98 -6.46 0.38
C MET A 3 8.27 -7.45 -0.56
N VAL A 4 7.40 -8.31 0.00
CA VAL A 4 6.51 -9.14 -0.81
C VAL A 4 5.36 -8.27 -1.30
N SER A 5 5.46 -7.83 -2.56
CA SER A 5 4.49 -6.95 -3.22
C SER A 5 4.49 -7.19 -4.73
N ASN A 6 3.39 -6.88 -5.40
CA ASN A 6 3.29 -7.01 -6.87
C ASN A 6 4.35 -6.17 -7.61
N LYS A 7 4.90 -5.09 -7.01
CA LYS A 7 6.05 -4.35 -7.57
C LYS A 7 7.30 -5.24 -7.64
N PHE A 8 7.67 -5.84 -6.51
CA PHE A 8 8.82 -6.73 -6.43
C PHE A 8 8.63 -7.97 -7.32
N LEU A 9 7.47 -8.64 -7.22
CA LEU A 9 7.20 -9.87 -7.98
C LEU A 9 7.19 -9.63 -9.50
N ALA A 10 6.62 -8.52 -9.98
CA ALA A 10 6.68 -8.17 -11.39
C ALA A 10 8.12 -7.85 -11.86
N ALA A 11 8.94 -7.17 -11.05
CA ALA A 11 10.35 -6.94 -11.36
C ALA A 11 11.15 -8.25 -11.37
N LEU A 12 10.87 -9.19 -10.46
CA LEU A 12 11.47 -10.52 -10.42
C LEU A 12 11.09 -11.35 -11.66
N ALA A 13 9.85 -11.24 -12.16
CA ALA A 13 9.42 -11.86 -13.41
C ALA A 13 10.19 -11.34 -14.64
N VAL A 14 10.68 -10.09 -14.58
CA VAL A 14 11.60 -9.56 -15.60
C VAL A 14 12.99 -10.17 -15.42
N GLU A 15 13.53 -10.15 -14.20
CA GLU A 15 14.87 -10.66 -13.86
C GLU A 15 15.08 -12.14 -14.22
N VAL A 16 14.11 -13.00 -13.87
CA VAL A 16 14.16 -14.45 -14.15
C VAL A 16 13.74 -14.76 -15.60
N GLY A 17 13.20 -13.79 -16.35
CA GLY A 17 12.84 -13.94 -17.76
C GLY A 17 11.43 -14.46 -18.05
N PHE A 18 10.58 -14.65 -17.03
CA PHE A 18 9.21 -15.17 -17.18
C PHE A 18 8.32 -14.35 -18.12
N HIS A 19 8.56 -13.04 -18.21
CA HIS A 19 7.91 -12.15 -19.18
C HIS A 19 7.99 -12.65 -20.65
N ARG A 20 9.00 -13.45 -21.01
CA ARG A 20 9.19 -14.02 -22.36
C ARG A 20 8.36 -15.28 -22.61
N HIS A 21 7.84 -15.90 -21.56
CA HIS A 21 7.09 -17.15 -21.59
C HIS A 21 5.61 -16.95 -21.19
N LEU A 22 5.25 -15.76 -20.73
CA LEU A 22 3.89 -15.37 -20.37
C LEU A 22 2.97 -15.39 -21.61
N ARG A 23 1.97 -16.27 -21.59
CA ARG A 23 0.92 -16.35 -22.61
C ARG A 23 -0.26 -15.48 -22.19
N CYS A 24 -0.32 -14.25 -22.69
CA CYS A 24 -1.49 -13.38 -22.56
C CYS A 24 -2.29 -13.34 -23.86
N ALA A 25 -3.60 -13.14 -23.76
CA ALA A 25 -4.45 -12.81 -24.91
C ALA A 25 -4.80 -11.31 -24.83
N GLY A 26 -4.38 -10.53 -25.84
CA GLY A 26 -4.75 -9.13 -25.98
C GLY A 26 -3.55 -8.17 -26.05
N THR A 27 -3.47 -7.43 -27.15
CA THR A 27 -2.38 -6.50 -27.49
C THR A 27 -2.11 -5.45 -26.42
N VAL A 28 -3.14 -4.99 -25.70
CA VAL A 28 -3.00 -4.00 -24.62
C VAL A 28 -2.12 -4.53 -23.47
N VAL A 29 -2.27 -5.80 -23.11
CA VAL A 29 -1.47 -6.42 -22.02
C VAL A 29 -0.04 -6.65 -22.47
N GLU A 30 0.16 -7.08 -23.72
CA GLU A 30 1.49 -7.24 -24.33
C GLU A 30 2.24 -5.91 -24.41
N ASP A 31 1.56 -4.82 -24.79
CA ASP A 31 2.11 -3.47 -24.84
C ASP A 31 2.50 -2.93 -23.45
N LEU A 32 1.67 -3.19 -22.43
CA LEU A 32 1.97 -2.82 -21.04
C LEU A 32 3.18 -3.61 -20.52
N ASN A 33 3.22 -4.92 -20.75
CA ASN A 33 4.35 -5.76 -20.36
C ASN A 33 5.65 -5.32 -21.06
N ARG A 34 5.61 -5.02 -22.36
CA ARG A 34 6.79 -4.54 -23.11
C ARG A 34 7.32 -3.21 -22.59
N LYS A 35 6.44 -2.26 -22.28
CA LYS A 35 6.84 -0.97 -21.67
C LYS A 35 7.47 -1.18 -20.29
N PHE A 36 6.87 -2.04 -19.47
CA PHE A 36 7.35 -2.35 -18.13
C PHE A 36 8.73 -3.02 -18.11
N VAL A 37 8.99 -3.95 -19.05
CA VAL A 37 10.32 -4.57 -19.21
C VAL A 37 11.38 -3.50 -19.49
N VAL A 38 11.11 -2.56 -20.41
CA VAL A 38 12.03 -1.46 -20.74
C VAL A 38 12.27 -0.53 -19.55
N GLU A 39 11.22 -0.21 -18.78
CA GLU A 39 11.33 0.58 -17.53
C GLU A 39 12.23 -0.11 -16.50
N ILE A 40 12.04 -1.41 -16.28
CA ILE A 40 12.85 -2.21 -15.34
C ILE A 40 14.32 -2.27 -15.78
N GLU A 41 14.58 -2.49 -17.08
CA GLU A 41 15.95 -2.58 -17.61
C GLU A 41 16.70 -1.23 -17.48
N ASP A 42 16.04 -0.11 -17.78
CA ASP A 42 16.58 1.25 -17.60
C ASP A 42 16.82 1.59 -16.11
N LEU A 43 15.87 1.27 -15.22
CA LEU A 43 16.04 1.45 -13.77
C LEU A 43 17.20 0.58 -13.21
N LYS A 44 17.34 -0.66 -13.68
CA LYS A 44 18.45 -1.55 -13.30
C LYS A 44 19.80 -1.01 -13.78
N GLN A 45 19.87 -0.47 -15.00
CA GLN A 45 21.08 0.18 -15.52
C GLN A 45 21.44 1.42 -14.69
N LYS A 46 20.46 2.29 -14.38
CA LYS A 46 20.64 3.47 -13.54
C LYS A 46 21.02 3.15 -12.09
N ALA A 47 20.57 2.02 -11.56
CA ALA A 47 20.90 1.57 -10.21
C ALA A 47 22.36 1.10 -10.06
N ASN A 48 23.07 0.85 -11.17
CA ASN A 48 24.50 0.54 -11.21
C ASN A 48 24.93 -0.56 -10.22
N GLY A 49 24.22 -1.70 -10.26
CA GLY A 49 24.47 -2.86 -9.40
C GLY A 49 23.73 -2.86 -8.05
N ARG A 50 23.07 -1.75 -7.66
CA ARG A 50 22.13 -1.78 -6.52
C ARG A 50 20.87 -2.55 -6.90
N ARG A 51 20.26 -3.23 -5.92
CA ARG A 51 19.14 -4.17 -6.11
C ARG A 51 17.76 -3.59 -5.74
N ASP A 52 17.72 -2.36 -5.23
CA ASP A 52 16.51 -1.63 -4.82
C ASP A 52 15.76 -0.96 -5.98
N TYR A 53 16.21 -1.11 -7.23
CA TYR A 53 15.63 -0.46 -8.42
C TYR A 53 14.13 -0.68 -8.59
N TRP A 54 13.61 -1.83 -8.17
CA TRP A 54 12.19 -2.18 -8.24
C TRP A 54 11.29 -1.31 -7.35
N THR A 55 11.84 -0.60 -6.37
CA THR A 55 11.07 0.28 -5.46
C THR A 55 10.52 1.52 -6.17
N ALA A 56 11.26 2.05 -7.16
CA ALA A 56 10.94 3.24 -7.93
C ALA A 56 9.81 3.04 -8.96
N VAL A 57 9.52 1.78 -9.28
CA VAL A 57 8.56 1.37 -10.32
C VAL A 57 7.12 1.72 -9.94
N GLU A 58 6.31 2.23 -10.86
CA GLU A 58 4.90 2.52 -10.61
C GLU A 58 3.95 1.59 -11.38
N ASN A 59 2.85 1.17 -10.72
CA ASN A 59 1.72 0.45 -11.33
C ASN A 59 2.11 -0.76 -12.23
N PRO A 60 2.82 -1.77 -11.68
CA PRO A 60 3.24 -2.95 -12.45
C PRO A 60 2.07 -3.73 -13.06
N PRO A 61 2.22 -4.33 -14.25
CA PRO A 61 1.26 -5.29 -14.80
C PRO A 61 1.08 -6.48 -13.83
N LYS A 62 -0.15 -6.70 -13.37
CA LYS A 62 -0.44 -7.76 -12.38
C LYS A 62 -0.01 -9.15 -12.84
N CYS A 63 -0.26 -9.48 -14.11
CA CYS A 63 0.08 -10.78 -14.69
C CYS A 63 1.57 -11.15 -14.59
N LEU A 64 2.48 -10.18 -14.44
CA LEU A 64 3.90 -10.44 -14.17
C LEU A 64 4.16 -10.84 -12.71
N ALA A 65 3.40 -10.33 -11.74
CA ALA A 65 3.41 -10.87 -10.38
C ALA A 65 2.72 -12.24 -10.33
N ASP A 66 1.55 -12.36 -10.96
CA ASP A 66 0.72 -13.57 -10.93
C ASP A 66 1.43 -14.79 -11.57
N ILE A 67 2.28 -14.59 -12.60
CA ILE A 67 3.10 -15.68 -13.17
C ILE A 67 4.19 -16.18 -12.21
N VAL A 68 4.75 -15.32 -11.35
CA VAL A 68 5.74 -15.74 -10.35
C VAL A 68 5.05 -16.54 -9.23
N GLU A 69 3.91 -16.06 -8.74
CA GLU A 69 3.13 -16.75 -7.71
C GLU A 69 2.63 -18.12 -8.20
N SER A 70 2.10 -18.18 -9.43
CA SER A 70 1.65 -19.45 -10.03
C SER A 70 2.80 -20.40 -10.40
N TYR A 71 3.99 -19.90 -10.78
CA TYR A 71 5.17 -20.74 -11.00
C TYR A 71 5.72 -21.34 -9.70
N ILE A 72 5.74 -20.56 -8.60
CA ILE A 72 6.08 -21.08 -7.27
C ILE A 72 5.08 -22.16 -6.84
N GLY A 73 3.79 -21.95 -7.07
CA GLY A 73 2.76 -22.98 -6.86
C GLY A 73 2.94 -24.22 -7.74
N ALA A 74 3.37 -24.04 -8.99
CA ALA A 74 3.65 -25.14 -9.91
C ALA A 74 4.86 -25.97 -9.45
N ILE A 75 5.96 -25.34 -9.01
CA ILE A 75 7.10 -26.04 -8.39
C ILE A 75 6.63 -26.90 -7.22
N PHE A 76 5.81 -26.33 -6.33
CA PHE A 76 5.33 -27.02 -5.13
C PHE A 76 4.44 -28.23 -5.45
N VAL A 77 3.62 -28.17 -6.50
CA VAL A 77 2.78 -29.30 -6.92
C VAL A 77 3.59 -30.36 -7.68
N ASP A 78 4.53 -29.94 -8.54
CA ASP A 78 5.42 -30.83 -9.31
C ASP A 78 6.43 -31.57 -8.41
N SER A 79 6.83 -30.96 -7.28
CA SER A 79 7.71 -31.56 -6.27
C SER A 79 7.01 -32.47 -5.26
N GLU A 80 5.79 -32.94 -5.54
CA GLU A 80 4.95 -33.72 -4.60
C GLU A 80 4.77 -33.03 -3.23
N PHE A 81 4.61 -31.70 -3.24
CA PHE A 81 4.48 -30.85 -2.04
C PHE A 81 5.76 -30.73 -1.19
N ASP A 82 6.94 -30.95 -1.78
CA ASP A 82 8.23 -30.64 -1.16
C ASP A 82 8.54 -29.12 -1.18
N PHE A 83 8.47 -28.49 -0.01
CA PHE A 83 8.85 -27.09 0.19
C PHE A 83 10.32 -26.79 -0.07
N HIS A 84 11.24 -27.77 0.03
CA HIS A 84 12.66 -27.51 -0.22
C HIS A 84 12.94 -27.12 -1.68
N GLN A 85 12.12 -27.56 -2.65
CA GLN A 85 12.26 -27.05 -4.04
C GLN A 85 11.82 -25.59 -4.17
N VAL A 86 10.83 -25.15 -3.37
CA VAL A 86 10.42 -23.74 -3.29
C VAL A 86 11.50 -22.89 -2.59
N GLU A 87 12.10 -23.39 -1.51
CA GLU A 87 13.23 -22.75 -0.84
C GLU A 87 14.44 -22.62 -1.78
N ARG A 88 14.72 -23.62 -2.61
CA ARG A 88 15.79 -23.55 -3.62
C ARG A 88 15.53 -22.47 -4.67
N PHE A 89 14.29 -22.31 -5.13
CA PHE A 89 13.93 -21.19 -6.01
C PHE A 89 14.12 -19.83 -5.30
N PHE A 90 13.70 -19.72 -4.04
CA PHE A 90 13.90 -18.52 -3.23
C PHE A 90 15.40 -18.19 -3.06
N ASP A 91 16.23 -19.16 -2.70
CA ASP A 91 17.67 -18.96 -2.49
C ASP A 91 18.40 -18.60 -3.78
N ALA A 92 17.98 -19.14 -4.93
CA ALA A 92 18.57 -18.85 -6.23
C ALA A 92 18.17 -17.47 -6.78
N HIS A 93 16.92 -17.05 -6.62
CA HIS A 93 16.36 -15.88 -7.34
C HIS A 93 15.90 -14.72 -6.45
N VAL A 94 15.59 -14.97 -5.18
CA VAL A 94 14.93 -14.01 -4.29
C VAL A 94 15.83 -13.52 -3.16
N ARG A 95 16.54 -14.43 -2.46
CA ARG A 95 17.43 -14.11 -1.32
C ARG A 95 18.32 -12.90 -1.61
N CYS A 96 18.94 -12.89 -2.78
CA CYS A 96 19.94 -11.91 -3.16
C CYS A 96 19.40 -10.47 -3.23
N PHE A 97 18.10 -10.24 -3.36
CA PHE A 97 17.49 -8.91 -3.26
C PHE A 97 17.36 -8.40 -1.82
N PHE A 98 17.43 -9.28 -0.82
CA PHE A 98 17.13 -9.00 0.59
C PHE A 98 18.28 -9.30 1.55
N GLU A 99 19.48 -9.63 1.04
CA GLU A 99 20.71 -9.82 1.83
C GLU A 99 21.07 -8.59 2.67
N ASN A 100 20.88 -7.39 2.12
CA ASN A 100 21.04 -6.14 2.85
C ASN A 100 19.70 -5.41 2.95
N MET A 101 19.05 -5.52 4.11
CA MET A 101 17.75 -4.88 4.35
C MET A 101 17.83 -3.36 4.50
N HIS A 102 18.99 -2.80 4.87
CA HIS A 102 19.13 -1.35 5.14
C HIS A 102 18.87 -0.46 3.91
N ILE A 103 19.07 -0.98 2.70
CA ILE A 103 18.76 -0.24 1.46
C ILE A 103 17.25 0.04 1.32
N TYR A 104 16.42 -0.66 2.10
CA TYR A 104 14.97 -0.50 2.12
C TYR A 104 14.46 0.23 3.36
N ASP A 105 15.31 0.68 4.30
CA ASP A 105 14.85 1.33 5.54
C ASP A 105 14.02 2.59 5.25
N THR A 106 14.43 3.42 4.28
CA THR A 106 13.63 4.58 3.83
C THR A 106 12.33 4.16 3.14
N PHE A 107 12.35 3.08 2.34
CA PHE A 107 11.15 2.58 1.65
C PHE A 107 10.13 1.95 2.60
N ALA A 108 10.60 1.25 3.64
CA ALA A 108 9.77 0.60 4.65
C ALA A 108 9.20 1.59 5.68
N ASN A 109 9.99 2.59 6.11
CA ASN A 109 9.59 3.52 7.16
C ASN A 109 8.81 4.74 6.65
N ASN A 110 8.98 5.18 5.40
CA ASN A 110 8.28 6.36 4.84
C ASN A 110 6.87 6.05 4.30
N HIS A 111 6.10 5.13 4.91
CA HIS A 111 4.71 4.96 4.51
C HIS A 111 3.90 6.23 4.90
N PRO A 112 3.25 6.94 3.96
CA PRO A 112 2.73 8.30 4.23
C PRO A 112 1.71 8.40 5.36
N VAL A 113 0.94 7.33 5.61
CA VAL A 113 -0.01 7.25 6.72
C VAL A 113 0.72 7.19 8.07
N THR A 114 1.84 6.45 8.15
CA THR A 114 2.65 6.32 9.36
C THR A 114 3.45 7.59 9.62
N HIS A 115 4.00 8.19 8.56
CA HIS A 115 4.65 9.50 8.64
C HIS A 115 3.69 10.57 9.18
N LEU A 116 2.46 10.63 8.64
CA LEU A 116 1.44 11.57 9.11
C LEU A 116 1.05 11.31 10.56
N HIS A 117 0.85 10.04 10.96
CA HIS A 117 0.56 9.66 12.35
C HIS A 117 1.66 10.17 13.30
N ASN A 118 2.93 9.90 12.98
CA ASN A 118 4.07 10.33 13.78
C ASN A 118 4.19 11.87 13.81
N HIS A 119 3.95 12.55 12.69
CA HIS A 119 4.02 14.01 12.62
C HIS A 119 2.93 14.67 13.50
N LEU A 120 1.69 14.18 13.42
CA LEU A 120 0.57 14.69 14.23
C LEU A 120 0.77 14.44 15.73
N THR A 121 1.18 13.23 16.12
CA THR A 121 1.36 12.86 17.53
C THR A 121 2.64 13.42 18.15
N LEU A 122 3.79 13.29 17.49
CA LEU A 122 5.11 13.63 18.07
C LEU A 122 5.50 15.10 17.90
N THR A 123 5.00 15.80 16.87
CA THR A 123 5.35 17.21 16.61
C THR A 123 4.26 18.18 17.03
N TYR A 124 2.98 17.84 16.84
CA TYR A 124 1.86 18.71 17.19
C TYR A 124 1.14 18.32 18.49
N GLY A 125 1.39 17.13 19.04
CA GLY A 125 0.67 16.59 20.20
C GLY A 125 -0.80 16.26 19.91
N CYS A 126 -1.19 16.21 18.63
CA CYS A 126 -2.58 16.04 18.22
C CYS A 126 -3.00 14.57 18.29
N ASN A 127 -4.02 14.29 19.10
CA ASN A 127 -4.63 12.97 19.23
C ASN A 127 -6.03 12.89 18.60
N ASN A 128 -6.65 14.05 18.25
CA ASN A 128 -7.95 14.11 17.59
C ASN A 128 -7.81 14.26 16.07
N TYR A 129 -7.42 13.17 15.41
CA TYR A 129 -7.39 13.06 13.95
C TYR A 129 -7.81 11.67 13.49
N SER A 130 -8.27 11.56 12.24
CA SER A 130 -8.61 10.28 11.62
C SER A 130 -8.32 10.27 10.12
N VAL A 131 -8.09 9.06 9.59
CA VAL A 131 -7.91 8.83 8.14
C VAL A 131 -8.98 7.85 7.66
N MET A 132 -10.12 8.42 7.29
CA MET A 132 -11.29 7.69 6.80
C MET A 132 -11.16 7.42 5.30
N ALA A 133 -11.79 6.35 4.82
CA ALA A 133 -11.95 6.08 3.40
C ALA A 133 -13.32 5.45 3.17
N ASP A 134 -13.93 5.83 2.06
CA ASP A 134 -15.26 5.40 1.63
C ASP A 134 -15.27 5.16 0.12
N GLU A 135 -16.26 4.41 -0.36
CA GLU A 135 -16.43 4.09 -1.77
C GLU A 135 -17.52 4.96 -2.40
N ILE A 136 -17.16 5.73 -3.42
CA ILE A 136 -18.13 6.43 -4.26
C ILE A 136 -18.67 5.42 -5.28
N PRO A 137 -19.99 5.14 -5.28
CA PRO A 137 -20.61 4.23 -6.23
C PRO A 137 -20.39 4.67 -7.68
N SER A 138 -20.41 3.70 -8.59
CA SER A 138 -20.45 3.99 -10.03
C SER A 138 -21.74 4.73 -10.39
N VAL A 139 -21.62 5.98 -10.81
CA VAL A 139 -22.70 6.78 -11.41
C VAL A 139 -22.27 7.12 -12.84
N ASP A 140 -23.22 7.12 -13.77
CA ASP A 140 -23.03 7.45 -15.20
C ASP A 140 -21.93 6.66 -15.93
N GLY A 141 -21.78 5.37 -15.57
CA GLY A 141 -20.85 4.44 -16.25
C GLY A 141 -19.37 4.67 -15.94
N LEU A 142 -19.03 5.58 -15.02
CA LEU A 142 -17.67 5.74 -14.51
C LEU A 142 -17.31 4.57 -13.57
N PRO A 143 -16.07 4.03 -13.61
CA PRO A 143 -15.67 2.98 -12.71
C PRO A 143 -15.73 3.46 -11.25
N PRO A 144 -16.10 2.60 -10.27
CA PRO A 144 -16.18 2.96 -8.86
C PRO A 144 -14.83 3.48 -8.36
N ARG A 145 -14.87 4.45 -7.44
CA ARG A 145 -13.68 5.12 -6.91
C ARG A 145 -13.73 5.17 -5.41
N ASN A 146 -12.61 4.86 -4.78
CA ASN A 146 -12.44 5.01 -3.35
C ASN A 146 -11.87 6.41 -3.07
N VAL A 147 -12.44 7.10 -2.11
CA VAL A 147 -12.00 8.42 -1.65
C VAL A 147 -11.62 8.31 -0.18
N ALA A 148 -10.48 8.88 0.17
CA ALA A 148 -10.05 9.01 1.56
C ALA A 148 -9.91 10.47 1.95
N ALA A 149 -10.17 10.76 3.21
CA ALA A 149 -10.03 12.07 3.82
C ALA A 149 -9.19 11.99 5.08
N VAL A 150 -8.33 12.98 5.29
CA VAL A 150 -7.65 13.23 6.56
C VAL A 150 -8.45 14.29 7.30
N ILE A 151 -8.93 13.94 8.49
CA ILE A 151 -9.73 14.80 9.35
C ILE A 151 -8.91 15.13 10.60
N ILE A 152 -8.87 16.40 10.99
CA ILE A 152 -8.21 16.92 12.20
C ILE A 152 -9.23 17.82 12.90
N HIS A 153 -9.58 17.53 14.16
CA HIS A 153 -10.61 18.27 14.93
C HIS A 153 -11.86 18.58 14.08
N ASP A 154 -12.47 17.53 13.53
CA ASP A 154 -13.66 17.55 12.65
C ASP A 154 -13.53 18.34 11.33
N ARG A 155 -12.34 18.84 10.98
CA ARG A 155 -12.06 19.50 9.70
C ARG A 155 -11.34 18.57 8.74
N VAL A 156 -11.89 18.40 7.53
CA VAL A 156 -11.18 17.73 6.43
C VAL A 156 -10.06 18.63 5.94
N ILE A 157 -8.80 18.21 6.14
CA ILE A 157 -7.62 18.99 5.73
C ILE A 157 -7.11 18.61 4.35
N ALA A 158 -7.30 17.35 3.96
CA ALA A 158 -6.81 16.78 2.71
C ALA A 158 -7.67 15.59 2.29
N HIS A 159 -7.72 15.32 1.00
CA HIS A 159 -8.40 14.15 0.44
C HIS A 159 -7.58 13.52 -0.68
N GLY A 160 -7.87 12.27 -1.01
CA GLY A 160 -7.19 11.51 -2.06
C GLY A 160 -8.10 10.49 -2.70
N THR A 161 -8.05 10.37 -4.03
CA THR A 161 -8.93 9.49 -4.80
C THR A 161 -8.13 8.43 -5.55
N ALA A 162 -8.60 7.17 -5.50
CA ALA A 162 -7.93 6.04 -6.15
C ALA A 162 -8.91 4.89 -6.47
N SER A 163 -8.42 3.88 -7.18
CA SER A 163 -9.13 2.62 -7.43
C SER A 163 -9.20 1.67 -6.22
N SER A 164 -8.61 2.04 -5.08
CA SER A 164 -8.70 1.26 -3.83
C SER A 164 -8.56 2.15 -2.60
N SER A 165 -9.24 1.78 -1.51
CA SER A 165 -9.19 2.49 -0.23
C SER A 165 -7.76 2.66 0.29
N LYS A 166 -6.91 1.64 0.16
CA LYS A 166 -5.50 1.70 0.57
C LYS A 166 -4.75 2.82 -0.16
N ASN A 167 -4.87 2.89 -1.49
CA ASN A 167 -4.18 3.89 -2.30
C ASN A 167 -4.80 5.29 -2.13
N ALA A 168 -6.11 5.36 -1.87
CA ALA A 168 -6.80 6.61 -1.55
C ALA A 168 -6.25 7.21 -0.24
N LYS A 169 -6.12 6.40 0.82
CA LYS A 169 -5.51 6.83 2.10
C LYS A 169 -4.07 7.30 1.93
N VAL A 170 -3.26 6.59 1.14
CA VAL A 170 -1.87 7.01 0.84
C VAL A 170 -1.85 8.39 0.17
N LYS A 171 -2.69 8.65 -0.84
CA LYS A 171 -2.78 9.96 -1.49
C LYS A 171 -3.26 11.07 -0.55
N ALA A 172 -4.30 10.81 0.25
CA ALA A 172 -4.82 11.77 1.21
C ALA A 172 -3.76 12.14 2.26
N CYS A 173 -2.98 11.16 2.72
CA CYS A 173 -1.89 11.39 3.66
C CYS A 173 -0.69 12.09 3.02
N LEU A 174 -0.37 11.86 1.74
CA LEU A 174 0.66 12.63 1.03
C LEU A 174 0.26 14.12 0.99
N ALA A 175 -0.96 14.42 0.52
CA ALA A 175 -1.48 15.78 0.48
C ALA A 175 -1.52 16.45 1.87
N ALA A 176 -1.88 15.71 2.93
CA ALA A 176 -1.82 16.21 4.30
C ALA A 176 -0.39 16.48 4.78
N ASN A 177 0.56 15.58 4.51
CA ASN A 177 1.97 15.78 4.88
C ASN A 177 2.58 17.00 4.15
N ASP A 178 2.16 17.26 2.92
CA ASP A 178 2.63 18.42 2.14
C ASP A 178 2.10 19.75 2.71
N LEU A 179 0.82 19.79 3.12
CA LEU A 179 0.23 20.95 3.80
C LEU A 179 0.86 21.22 5.18
N LEU A 180 1.22 20.16 5.91
CA LEU A 180 1.75 20.26 7.27
C LEU A 180 3.29 20.39 7.33
N ARG A 181 3.99 20.30 6.20
CA ARG A 181 5.46 20.15 6.13
C ARG A 181 6.22 21.29 6.79
N ASP A 182 5.82 22.53 6.51
CA ASP A 182 6.51 23.76 6.93
C ASP A 182 5.68 24.57 7.95
N LEU A 183 4.60 23.98 8.48
CA LEU A 183 3.70 24.62 9.42
C LEU A 183 4.28 24.57 10.84
N ARG A 184 4.23 25.68 11.57
CA ARG A 184 4.69 25.74 12.96
C ARG A 184 3.59 25.29 13.92
N VAL A 185 3.97 24.80 15.09
CA VAL A 185 3.02 24.28 16.10
C VAL A 185 2.01 25.34 16.55
N GLU A 186 2.43 26.61 16.65
CA GLU A 186 1.54 27.72 17.02
C GLU A 186 0.48 27.99 15.93
N LEU A 187 0.91 27.99 14.66
CA LEU A 187 0.02 28.18 13.51
C LEU A 187 -0.91 26.98 13.34
N TYR A 188 -0.41 25.75 13.52
CA TYR A 188 -1.25 24.55 13.51
C TYR A 188 -2.38 24.60 14.55
N ARG A 189 -2.06 25.02 15.79
CA ARG A 189 -3.07 25.19 16.84
C ARG A 189 -4.06 26.32 16.50
N GLN A 190 -3.61 27.41 15.87
CA GLN A 190 -4.46 28.51 15.44
C GLN A 190 -5.39 28.13 14.27
N ASP A 191 -4.85 27.51 13.22
CA ASP A 191 -5.55 27.22 11.96
C ASP A 191 -6.51 26.03 12.07
N TYR A 192 -6.12 25.00 12.82
CA TYR A 192 -6.93 23.78 13.01
C TYR A 192 -7.66 23.71 14.35
N GLY A 193 -7.41 24.65 15.27
CA GLY A 193 -8.08 24.68 16.58
C GLY A 193 -7.68 23.53 17.51
N CYS A 194 -6.45 23.04 17.40
CA CYS A 194 -5.97 21.91 18.21
C CYS A 194 -5.79 22.29 19.68
N ASP A 195 -6.60 21.65 20.54
CA ASP A 195 -6.63 21.77 21.99
C ASP A 195 -6.11 20.50 22.72
N CYS A 196 -5.49 19.56 21.99
CA CYS A 196 -4.94 18.34 22.57
C CYS A 196 -3.79 18.62 23.54
N GLU A 197 -3.83 17.98 24.72
CA GLU A 197 -2.70 17.92 25.65
C GLU A 197 -1.62 16.94 25.16
N GLU A 198 -0.35 17.27 25.41
CA GLU A 198 0.79 16.39 25.13
C GLU A 198 0.74 15.13 26.01
N VAL A 199 0.25 14.03 25.44
CA VAL A 199 0.35 12.71 26.07
C VAL A 199 1.81 12.26 26.03
N ARG A 200 2.52 12.43 27.15
CA ARG A 200 3.87 11.90 27.36
C ARG A 200 3.81 10.36 27.40
N THR A 201 3.90 9.71 26.24
CA THR A 201 3.92 8.25 26.13
C THR A 201 5.26 7.66 26.55
N ASP A 202 5.44 7.44 27.85
CA ASP A 202 6.46 6.54 28.42
C ASP A 202 6.10 5.06 28.14
N GLN A 203 6.03 4.67 26.86
CA GLN A 203 5.76 3.28 26.44
C GLN A 203 6.61 2.83 25.24
N GLN A 204 7.92 2.69 25.46
CA GLN A 204 8.61 1.55 24.85
C GLN A 204 8.16 0.26 25.56
N ALA A 205 8.03 -0.82 24.79
CA ALA A 205 7.68 -2.19 25.21
C ALA A 205 6.20 -2.51 25.52
N LYS A 206 5.39 -2.65 24.45
CA LYS A 206 4.94 -3.97 23.95
C LYS A 206 4.15 -3.83 22.64
N GLY A 207 4.43 -4.71 21.68
CA GLY A 207 3.71 -4.76 20.41
C GLY A 207 2.45 -5.63 20.46
N ALA A 208 1.74 -5.64 19.31
CA ALA A 208 0.51 -6.38 18.98
C ALA A 208 -0.81 -5.81 19.54
N GLY A 209 -1.79 -5.55 18.65
CA GLY A 209 -3.19 -5.34 19.04
C GLY A 209 -3.99 -4.24 18.33
N VAL A 210 -3.88 -4.02 17.01
CA VAL A 210 -4.83 -3.11 16.31
C VAL A 210 -6.12 -3.84 15.95
N SER A 211 -7.11 -3.79 16.86
CA SER A 211 -8.59 -3.69 16.62
C SER A 211 -9.35 -4.22 17.85
N PRO A 212 -10.40 -3.50 18.27
CA PRO A 212 -11.78 -3.91 17.96
C PRO A 212 -12.52 -2.75 17.24
N VAL A 213 -13.32 -2.96 16.19
CA VAL A 213 -14.61 -3.67 16.13
C VAL A 213 -15.59 -3.18 17.20
N THR A 214 -16.47 -2.24 16.84
CA THR A 214 -17.69 -1.93 17.61
C THR A 214 -18.90 -2.34 16.79
N THR A 215 -19.63 -3.34 17.29
CA THR A 215 -20.92 -3.78 16.77
C THR A 215 -22.07 -2.94 17.30
N ALA A 216 -23.03 -2.60 16.44
CA ALA A 216 -24.41 -2.27 16.82
C ALA A 216 -25.32 -3.12 15.90
N SER A 217 -25.71 -4.32 16.33
CA SER A 217 -26.91 -4.61 17.14
C SER A 217 -28.22 -4.52 16.33
N GLN A 218 -28.71 -5.67 15.88
CA GLN A 218 -30.12 -5.86 15.51
C GLN A 218 -31.00 -5.81 16.77
N SER A 219 -32.19 -5.23 16.63
CA SER A 219 -33.39 -5.69 17.34
C SER A 219 -34.65 -5.23 16.59
N ASP A 220 -35.59 -6.15 16.39
CA ASP A 220 -36.76 -6.01 15.53
C ASP A 220 -37.83 -5.03 16.03
N LEU A 221 -38.74 -4.62 15.14
CA LEU A 221 -40.17 -4.58 15.46
C LEU A 221 -41.05 -4.72 14.20
N LEU A 222 -42.15 -5.46 14.39
CA LEU A 222 -42.96 -6.20 13.42
C LEU A 222 -43.98 -5.39 12.58
N GLU A 223 -44.38 -6.00 11.46
CA GLU A 223 -45.73 -6.05 10.84
C GLU A 223 -46.55 -4.77 10.55
N VAL A 224 -46.67 -4.42 9.24
CA VAL A 224 -47.91 -4.39 8.41
C VAL A 224 -47.48 -4.52 6.92
N GLY A 225 -48.15 -5.15 5.94
CA GLY A 225 -49.34 -6.03 5.95
C GLY A 225 -50.24 -5.84 4.70
N THR A 226 -50.52 -6.91 3.91
CA THR A 226 -51.37 -6.94 2.67
C THR A 226 -50.79 -6.17 1.45
N ALA A 227 -50.91 -6.55 0.17
CA ALA A 227 -51.90 -7.36 -0.56
C ALA A 227 -51.42 -7.75 -1.99
N ILE A 228 -52.13 -8.73 -2.59
CA ILE A 228 -52.07 -9.23 -3.99
C ILE A 228 -50.85 -10.09 -4.34
#